data_AF-A0A3M6AJB7-F1
#
_entry.id   AF-A0A3M6AJB7-F1
#
_cell.length_a   1.000
_cell.length_b   1.000
_cell.length_c   1.000
_cell.angle_alpha   90.00
_cell.angle_beta   90.00
_cell.angle_gamma   90.00
#
_symmetry.space_group_name_H-M   'P 1'
#
loop_
_entity.id
_entity.type
_entity.pdbx_description
1 polymer ?
#
loop_
_entity_poly.entity_id
_entity_poly.type
_entity_poly.pdbx_seq_one_letter_code
_entity_poly.pdbx_strand_id
1 'polypeptide(L)'
;MVLLDTQGSDDPGFRQQIGTVDMAEFRDKLVRFNGMYPGIEDEQVERYFHLYNHNRLAMAAYECEPHAGRIVLIQAREGFSRTQLHELRSFWRRRAGDGYKARLVHGGHWDMLESAEVHRVSQTLRQELQRFDTQEAQ
;
A
#
# COMPACT_ATOMS: atom_id res chain seq x y z
N MET A 1 12.69 -4.17 2.01
CA MET A 1 11.55 -3.49 1.37
C MET A 1 10.68 -2.83 2.43
N VAL A 2 10.26 -1.59 2.20
CA VAL A 2 9.26 -0.89 3.04
C VAL A 2 7.97 -0.81 2.25
N LEU A 3 6.87 -1.23 2.87
CA LEU A 3 5.53 -1.30 2.29
C LEU A 3 4.62 -0.30 2.99
N LEU A 4 3.91 0.51 2.20
CA LEU A 4 2.93 1.48 2.71
C LEU A 4 1.53 0.93 2.48
N ASP A 5 0.91 0.55 3.60
CA ASP A 5 -0.47 0.06 3.70
C ASP A 5 -0.86 -0.93 2.59
N THR A 6 0.12 -1.75 2.20
CA THR A 6 0.01 -2.65 1.05
C THR A 6 -0.80 -3.86 1.46
N GLN A 7 -1.90 -4.10 0.75
CA GLN A 7 -2.76 -5.25 0.99
C GLN A 7 -2.16 -6.54 0.42
N GLY A 8 -2.65 -7.67 0.91
CA GLY A 8 -2.22 -9.00 0.51
C GLY A 8 -2.96 -10.07 1.30
N SER A 9 -3.22 -11.20 0.66
CA SER A 9 -3.90 -12.34 1.27
C SER A 9 -3.44 -13.63 0.61
N ASP A 10 -3.39 -14.72 1.39
CA ASP A 10 -3.16 -16.07 0.86
C ASP A 10 -4.47 -16.73 0.42
N ASP A 11 -5.61 -16.06 0.59
CA ASP A 11 -6.87 -16.46 -0.02
C ASP A 11 -6.75 -16.39 -1.56
N PRO A 12 -6.89 -17.52 -2.27
CA PRO A 12 -6.86 -17.53 -3.74
C PRO A 12 -7.93 -16.62 -4.36
N GLY A 13 -9.05 -16.40 -3.67
CA GLY A 13 -10.14 -15.53 -4.11
C GLY A 13 -9.83 -14.03 -3.99
N PHE A 14 -8.87 -13.62 -3.16
CA PHE A 14 -8.57 -12.20 -2.94
C PHE A 14 -8.15 -11.49 -4.23
N ARG A 15 -7.23 -12.10 -5.01
CA ARG A 15 -6.76 -11.53 -6.28
C ARG A 15 -7.87 -11.48 -7.33
N GLN A 16 -8.79 -12.45 -7.33
CA GLN A 16 -9.93 -12.50 -8.26
C GLN A 16 -10.96 -11.39 -8.01
N GLN A 17 -11.01 -10.85 -6.78
CA GLN A 17 -11.88 -9.72 -6.43
C GLN A 17 -11.32 -8.37 -6.92
N ILE A 18 -10.04 -8.32 -7.34
CA ILE A 18 -9.39 -7.10 -7.81
C ILE A 18 -9.70 -6.92 -9.31
N GLY A 19 -10.88 -6.37 -9.60
CA GLY A 19 -11.30 -5.99 -10.96
C GLY A 19 -10.97 -4.55 -11.32
N THR A 20 -11.23 -4.18 -12.58
CA THR A 20 -11.27 -2.77 -13.01
C THR A 20 -12.49 -2.06 -12.45
N VAL A 21 -12.44 -0.73 -12.43
CA VAL A 21 -13.57 0.13 -12.11
C VAL A 21 -14.05 0.86 -13.36
N ASP A 22 -15.28 1.35 -13.34
CA ASP A 22 -15.78 2.19 -14.42
C ASP A 22 -15.35 3.66 -14.25
N MET A 23 -15.61 4.48 -15.28
CA MET A 23 -15.24 5.89 -15.31
C MET A 23 -15.98 6.70 -14.22
N ALA A 24 -17.22 6.34 -13.90
CA ALA A 24 -18.02 7.08 -12.92
C ALA A 24 -17.46 6.85 -11.50
N GLU A 25 -17.17 5.60 -11.14
CA GLU A 25 -16.50 5.26 -9.89
C GLU A 25 -15.11 5.90 -9.80
N PHE A 26 -14.36 5.92 -10.90
CA PHE A 26 -13.04 6.57 -10.94
C PHE A 26 -13.14 8.09 -10.73
N ARG A 27 -14.12 8.77 -11.35
CA ARG A 27 -14.36 10.20 -11.15
C ARG A 27 -14.77 10.52 -9.71
N ASP A 28 -15.61 9.69 -9.08
CA ASP A 28 -15.96 9.86 -7.65
C ASP A 28 -14.71 9.79 -6.76
N LYS A 29 -13.80 8.86 -7.06
CA LYS A 29 -12.52 8.76 -6.35
C LYS A 29 -11.67 10.01 -6.53
N LEU A 30 -11.53 10.54 -7.75
CA LEU A 30 -10.77 11.78 -8.00
C LEU A 30 -11.31 12.98 -7.20
N VAL A 31 -12.63 13.10 -7.06
CA VAL A 31 -13.28 14.16 -6.28
C VAL A 31 -13.05 13.98 -4.78
N ARG A 32 -13.18 12.74 -4.28
CA ARG A 32 -12.94 12.40 -2.86
C ARG A 32 -11.53 12.70 -2.39
N PHE A 33 -10.54 12.72 -3.27
CA PHE A 33 -9.18 13.14 -2.95
C PHE A 33 -9.00 14.68 -2.91
N ASN A 34 -9.96 15.39 -2.31
CA ASN A 34 -9.89 16.81 -2.00
C ASN A 34 -9.62 17.74 -3.20
N GLY A 35 -10.12 17.40 -4.38
CA GLY A 35 -9.89 18.22 -5.58
C GLY A 35 -8.42 18.31 -5.95
N MET A 36 -7.65 17.22 -5.78
CA MET A 36 -6.21 17.10 -6.08
C MET A 36 -5.81 17.60 -7.48
N TYR A 37 -6.79 17.76 -8.38
CA TYR A 37 -6.58 18.27 -9.73
C TYR A 37 -7.63 19.34 -10.10
N PRO A 38 -7.55 20.56 -9.54
CA PRO A 38 -8.35 21.68 -10.04
C PRO A 38 -7.90 21.96 -11.48
N GLY A 39 -8.84 21.95 -12.44
CA GLY A 39 -8.53 22.18 -13.86
C GLY A 39 -7.96 20.97 -14.61
N ILE A 40 -8.28 19.75 -14.18
CA ILE A 40 -7.96 18.55 -14.96
C ILE A 40 -8.86 18.45 -16.20
N GLU A 41 -8.24 18.24 -17.36
CA GLU A 41 -8.94 18.08 -18.63
C GLU A 41 -9.46 16.64 -18.79
N ASP A 42 -10.53 16.44 -19.56
CA ASP A 42 -11.14 15.11 -19.75
C ASP A 42 -10.15 14.08 -20.31
N GLU A 43 -9.24 14.48 -21.22
CA GLU A 43 -8.17 13.62 -21.75
C GLU A 43 -7.20 13.15 -20.65
N GLN A 44 -6.94 14.02 -19.66
CA GLN A 44 -6.08 13.66 -18.53
C GLN A 44 -6.80 12.70 -17.58
N VAL A 45 -8.11 12.90 -17.36
CA VAL A 45 -8.96 11.97 -16.61
C VAL A 45 -8.94 10.59 -17.25
N GLU A 46 -9.12 10.51 -18.57
CA GLU A 46 -9.09 9.25 -19.31
C GLU A 46 -7.72 8.54 -19.20
N ARG A 47 -6.62 9.29 -19.33
CA ARG A 47 -5.29 8.73 -19.15
C ARG A 47 -5.08 8.16 -17.74
N TYR A 48 -5.49 8.87 -16.70
CA TYR A 48 -5.36 8.37 -15.33
C TYR A 48 -6.31 7.20 -15.05
N PHE A 49 -7.49 7.18 -15.66
CA PHE A 49 -8.41 6.05 -15.60
C PHE A 49 -7.76 4.77 -16.13
N HIS A 50 -7.14 4.84 -17.31
CA HIS A 50 -6.42 3.70 -17.87
C HIS A 50 -5.24 3.27 -17.02
N LEU A 51 -4.44 4.22 -16.51
CA LEU A 51 -3.32 3.90 -15.62
C LEU A 51 -3.78 3.25 -14.31
N TYR A 52 -4.85 3.77 -13.71
CA TYR A 52 -5.42 3.24 -12.48
C TYR A 52 -5.89 1.79 -12.67
N ASN A 53 -6.66 1.53 -13.72
CA ASN A 53 -7.14 0.18 -14.02
C ASN A 53 -5.99 -0.77 -14.41
N HIS A 54 -4.99 -0.28 -15.14
CA HIS A 54 -3.78 -1.05 -15.43
C HIS A 54 -3.07 -1.48 -14.14
N ASN A 55 -2.84 -0.55 -13.21
CA ASN A 55 -2.19 -0.85 -11.93
C ASN A 55 -3.00 -1.85 -11.09
N ARG A 56 -4.33 -1.77 -11.12
CA ARG A 56 -5.20 -2.75 -10.44
C ARG A 56 -5.03 -4.15 -11.01
N LEU A 57 -5.05 -4.29 -12.33
CA LEU A 57 -4.84 -5.58 -12.99
C LEU A 57 -3.42 -6.12 -12.78
N ALA A 58 -2.41 -5.25 -12.82
CA ALA A 58 -1.03 -5.62 -12.52
C ALA A 58 -0.89 -6.13 -11.07
N MET A 59 -1.52 -5.46 -10.11
CA MET A 59 -1.56 -5.92 -8.71
C MET A 59 -2.28 -7.27 -8.59
N ALA A 60 -3.41 -7.45 -9.28
CA ALA A 60 -4.16 -8.72 -9.27
C ALA A 60 -3.35 -9.88 -9.86
N ALA A 61 -2.53 -9.62 -10.89
CA ALA A 61 -1.69 -10.62 -11.54
C ALA A 61 -0.38 -10.89 -10.79
N TYR A 62 0.03 -10.02 -9.87
CA TYR A 62 1.30 -10.16 -9.16
C TYR A 62 1.20 -11.20 -8.04
N GLU A 63 2.01 -12.24 -8.14
CA GLU A 63 2.20 -13.22 -7.08
C GLU A 63 3.47 -12.89 -6.29
N CYS A 64 3.27 -12.45 -5.04
CA CYS A 64 4.39 -12.22 -4.15
C CYS A 64 4.75 -13.55 -3.47
N GLU A 65 5.73 -14.26 -4.00
CA GLU A 65 6.23 -15.48 -3.38
C GLU A 65 6.96 -15.17 -2.05
N PRO A 66 6.91 -16.09 -1.07
CA PRO A 66 7.74 -15.96 0.13
C PRO A 66 9.22 -15.87 -0.23
N HIS A 67 9.90 -14.87 0.32
CA HIS A 67 11.32 -14.68 0.12
C HIS A 67 11.95 -14.18 1.42
N ALA A 68 12.95 -14.90 1.94
CA ALA A 68 13.60 -14.62 3.22
C ALA A 68 14.38 -13.28 3.21
N GLY A 69 13.64 -12.17 3.23
CA GLY A 69 14.14 -10.81 3.13
C GLY A 69 13.42 -9.87 4.10
N ARG A 70 14.00 -8.68 4.28
CA ARG A 70 13.46 -7.66 5.17
C ARG A 70 12.17 -7.07 4.60
N ILE A 71 11.05 -7.19 5.32
CA ILE A 71 9.80 -6.49 5.02
C ILE A 71 9.40 -5.64 6.22
N VAL A 72 9.27 -4.34 6.00
CA VAL A 72 8.69 -3.41 6.97
C VAL A 72 7.37 -2.90 6.45
N LEU A 73 6.27 -3.31 7.09
CA LEU A 73 4.93 -2.87 6.76
C LEU A 73 4.54 -1.68 7.64
N ILE A 74 4.26 -0.53 7.04
CA ILE A 74 3.65 0.61 7.71
C ILE A 74 2.17 0.59 7.34
N GLN A 75 1.29 0.33 8.30
CA GLN A 75 -0.11 0.00 8.07
C GLN A 75 -1.04 1.03 8.72
N ALA A 76 -2.01 1.51 7.97
CA ALA A 76 -3.05 2.40 8.47
C ALA A 76 -4.02 1.63 9.37
N ARG A 77 -4.62 2.31 10.36
CA ARG A 77 -5.51 1.67 11.33
C ARG A 77 -6.97 1.70 10.91
N GLU A 78 -7.37 2.68 10.13
CA GLU A 78 -8.76 2.87 9.71
C GLU A 78 -9.08 2.06 8.45
N GLY A 79 -10.36 1.74 8.25
CA GLY A 79 -10.81 0.95 7.09
C GLY A 79 -10.70 -0.57 7.24
N PHE A 80 -10.10 -1.07 8.32
CA PHE A 80 -9.97 -2.51 8.59
C PHE A 80 -10.42 -2.90 9.99
N SER A 81 -11.06 -4.06 10.10
CA SER A 81 -11.28 -4.74 11.38
C SER A 81 -9.95 -5.27 11.95
N ARG A 82 -9.94 -5.55 13.26
CA ARG A 82 -8.77 -6.16 13.94
C ARG A 82 -8.35 -7.49 13.30
N THR A 83 -9.33 -8.28 12.84
CA THR A 83 -9.09 -9.56 12.17
C THR A 83 -8.39 -9.35 10.83
N GLN A 84 -8.91 -8.45 9.98
CA GLN A 84 -8.29 -8.10 8.69
C GLN A 84 -6.85 -7.58 8.87
N LEU A 85 -6.61 -6.72 9.87
CA LEU A 85 -5.27 -6.25 10.20
C LEU A 85 -4.34 -7.40 10.64
N HIS A 86 -4.86 -8.40 11.35
CA HIS A 86 -4.07 -9.57 11.76
C HIS A 86 -3.73 -10.49 10.58
N GLU A 87 -4.69 -10.76 9.70
CA GLU A 87 -4.53 -11.57 8.51
C GLU A 87 -3.51 -10.95 7.54
N LEU A 88 -3.66 -9.65 7.27
CA LEU A 88 -2.75 -8.90 6.40
C LEU A 88 -1.31 -8.91 6.94
N ARG A 89 -1.12 -8.75 8.25
CA ARG A 89 0.21 -8.85 8.86
C ARG A 89 0.77 -10.27 8.79
N SER A 90 -0.07 -11.28 8.95
CA SER A 90 0.33 -12.69 8.83
C SER A 90 0.78 -13.05 7.42
N PHE A 91 0.09 -12.55 6.40
CA PHE A 91 0.45 -12.67 4.99
C PHE A 91 1.87 -12.16 4.72
N TRP A 92 2.16 -10.93 5.17
CA TRP A 92 3.48 -10.32 4.98
C TRP A 92 4.57 -10.96 5.85
N ARG A 93 4.23 -11.40 7.06
CA ARG A 93 5.16 -12.11 7.94
C ARG A 93 5.63 -13.43 7.33
N ARG A 94 4.72 -14.21 6.74
CA ARG A 94 5.07 -15.46 6.03
C ARG A 94 6.06 -15.20 4.89
N ARG A 95 5.91 -14.08 4.19
CA ARG A 95 6.82 -13.70 3.12
C ARG A 95 8.19 -13.28 3.60
N ALA A 96 8.28 -12.55 4.70
CA ALA A 96 9.55 -12.02 5.21
C ALA A 96 10.33 -13.00 6.11
N GLY A 97 9.68 -14.03 6.66
CA GLY A 97 10.23 -14.84 7.74
C GLY A 97 10.60 -13.98 8.96
N ASP A 98 11.82 -14.16 9.47
CA ASP A 98 12.35 -13.38 10.61
C ASP A 98 12.62 -11.90 10.26
N GLY A 99 12.61 -11.56 8.96
CA GLY A 99 12.79 -10.20 8.45
C GLY A 99 11.57 -9.29 8.61
N TYR A 100 10.50 -9.72 9.28
CA TYR A 100 9.26 -8.97 9.36
C TYR A 100 9.24 -7.88 10.46
N LYS A 101 8.72 -6.70 10.13
CA LYS A 101 8.39 -5.63 11.09
C LYS A 101 7.11 -4.91 10.68
N ALA A 102 6.25 -4.62 11.64
CA ALA A 102 5.03 -3.82 11.42
C ALA A 102 5.09 -2.52 12.22
N ARG A 103 4.60 -1.43 11.62
CA ARG A 103 4.35 -0.14 12.27
C ARG A 103 2.92 0.28 11.97
N LEU A 104 2.16 0.67 12.99
CA LEU A 104 0.82 1.20 12.81
C LEU A 104 0.87 2.73 12.79
N VAL A 105 0.08 3.33 11.91
CA VAL A 105 -0.16 4.77 11.84
C VAL A 105 -1.64 5.08 12.03
N HIS A 106 -1.94 6.28 12.51
CA HIS A 106 -3.31 6.76 12.66
C HIS A 106 -3.91 7.17 11.30
N GLY A 107 -5.23 7.22 11.21
CA GLY A 107 -5.94 7.53 9.96
C GLY A 107 -6.06 6.34 9.01
N GLY A 108 -6.56 6.64 7.81
CA GLY A 108 -6.67 5.72 6.69
C GLY A 108 -5.43 5.70 5.79
N HIS A 109 -5.56 4.97 4.68
CA HIS A 109 -4.51 4.79 3.66
C HIS A 109 -3.88 6.11 3.20
N TRP A 110 -4.69 7.16 3.05
CA TRP A 110 -4.24 8.45 2.53
C TRP A 110 -3.68 9.36 3.61
N ASP A 111 -4.30 9.36 4.79
CA ASP A 111 -3.89 10.17 5.93
C ASP A 111 -2.44 9.89 6.34
N MET A 112 -1.94 8.68 6.09
CA MET A 112 -0.56 8.34 6.44
C MET A 112 0.50 9.19 5.73
N LEU A 113 0.16 9.79 4.58
CA LEU A 113 1.06 10.65 3.80
C LEU A 113 0.70 12.13 3.87
N GLU A 114 -0.56 12.46 4.18
CA GLU A 114 -1.05 13.84 4.21
C GLU A 114 -1.14 14.43 5.63
N SER A 115 -1.17 13.60 6.66
CA SER A 115 -1.24 14.04 8.05
C SER A 115 0.14 14.11 8.73
N ALA A 116 0.15 14.42 10.02
CA ALA A 116 1.35 14.37 10.85
C ALA A 116 2.02 12.96 10.87
N GLU A 117 1.29 11.90 10.52
CA GLU A 117 1.80 10.54 10.46
C GLU A 117 2.89 10.34 9.38
N VAL A 118 3.00 11.25 8.41
CA VAL A 118 4.11 11.27 7.44
C VAL A 118 5.49 11.32 8.14
N HIS A 119 5.58 11.91 9.33
CA HIS A 119 6.80 11.92 10.14
C HIS A 119 7.17 10.52 10.65
N ARG A 120 6.17 9.71 11.03
CA ARG A 120 6.41 8.31 11.44
C ARG A 120 6.83 7.45 10.25
N VAL A 121 6.24 7.71 9.07
CA VAL A 121 6.64 7.06 7.81
C VAL A 121 8.10 7.38 7.51
N SER A 122 8.45 8.67 7.50
CA SER A 122 9.81 9.17 7.25
C SER A 122 10.83 8.61 8.24
N GLN A 123 10.52 8.60 9.54
CA GLN A 123 11.40 8.03 10.56
C GLN A 123 11.63 6.53 10.35
N THR A 124 10.59 5.78 9.97
CA THR A 124 10.70 4.34 9.70
C THR A 124 11.60 4.08 8.49
N LEU A 125 11.45 4.87 7.41
CA LEU A 125 12.32 4.78 6.25
C LEU A 125 13.79 5.06 6.61
N ARG A 126 14.06 6.14 7.37
CA ARG A 126 15.42 6.48 7.83
C ARG A 126 16.05 5.35 8.65
N GLN A 127 15.31 4.73 9.55
CA GLN A 127 15.81 3.61 10.35
C GLN A 127 16.21 2.41 9.47
N GLU A 128 15.41 2.08 8.46
CA GLU A 128 15.70 0.93 7.60
C GLU A 128 16.85 1.22 6.62
N LEU A 129 17.04 2.48 6.19
CA LEU A 129 18.23 2.91 5.45
C LEU A 129 19.50 2.82 6.30
N GLN A 130 19.50 3.39 7.51
CA GLN A 130 20.65 3.30 8.42
C GLN A 130 21.04 1.85 8.76
N ARG A 131 20.03 1.00 8.95
CA ARG A 131 20.23 -0.44 9.17
C ARG A 131 20.90 -1.10 7.96
N PHE A 132 20.49 -0.72 6.75
CA PHE A 132 21.08 -1.23 5.51
C PHE A 132 22.55 -0.79 5.39
N ASP A 133 22.86 0.48 5.61
CA ASP A 133 24.23 1.01 5.57
C ASP A 133 25.14 0.29 6.58
N THR A 134 24.63 -0.02 7.78
CA THR A 134 25.38 -0.74 8.82
C THR A 134 25.65 -2.19 8.43
N GLN A 135 24.77 -2.83 7.65
CA GLN A 135 24.96 -4.20 7.18
C GLN A 135 25.94 -4.27 6.00
N GLU A 136 25.98 -3.28 5.12
CA GLU A 136 26.97 -3.23 4.04
C GLU A 136 28.39 -2.94 4.54
N ALA A 137 28.52 -2.27 5.68
CA ALA A 137 29.81 -1.96 6.30
C ALA A 137 30.42 -3.12 7.12
N GLN A 138 29.74 -4.27 7.23
CA GLN A 138 30.17 -5.47 7.96
C GLN A 138 30.59 -6.57 6.99
#